data_AF-Q47QV1-F1
#
_entry.id   AF-Q47QV1-F1
#
_cell.length_a   1.000
_cell.length_b   1.000
_cell.length_c   1.000
_cell.angle_alpha   90.00
_cell.angle_beta   90.00
_cell.angle_gamma   90.00
#
_symmetry.space_group_name_H-M   'P 1'
#
loop_
_entity.id
_entity.type
_entity.pdbx_description
1 polymer ?
#
loop_
_entity_poly.entity_id
_entity_poly.type
_entity_poly.pdbx_seq_one_letter_code
_entity_poly.pdbx_strand_id
1 'polypeptide(L)'
;MGNTTSHKGFCGKLDAVYNTGSSFTRLWISLASREGAPDWFAGIIALERVATELREYQTVLIPGLLQTEDYARVVMREGRPIAGKDEIDRLAEARVKRHEVK
;
A
#
# COMPACT_ATOMS: atom_id res chain seq x y z
N MET A 1 -1.58 11.97 17.64
CA MET A 1 -2.25 12.43 16.40
C MET A 1 -2.87 11.21 15.75
N GLY A 2 -4.18 11.20 15.50
CA GLY A 2 -4.91 10.00 15.07
C GLY A 2 -4.41 9.49 13.71
N ASN A 3 -4.00 8.22 13.68
CA ASN A 3 -3.52 7.51 12.49
C ASN A 3 -4.66 6.84 11.70
N THR A 4 -5.92 7.19 12.00
CA THR A 4 -7.09 6.62 11.33
C THR A 4 -7.37 7.39 10.04
N THR A 5 -7.09 6.76 8.90
CA THR A 5 -7.51 7.26 7.59
C THR A 5 -9.03 7.44 7.59
N SER A 6 -9.52 8.60 7.16
CA SER A 6 -10.96 8.87 7.06
C SER A 6 -11.66 7.97 6.04
N HIS A 7 -12.98 7.99 5.94
CA HIS A 7 -13.71 7.23 4.91
C HIS A 7 -13.77 8.02 3.58
N LYS A 8 -13.67 7.35 2.43
CA LYS A 8 -13.71 7.99 1.08
C LYS A 8 -14.91 8.92 0.90
N GLY A 9 -16.07 8.51 1.38
CA GLY A 9 -17.32 9.30 1.32
C GLY A 9 -17.27 10.61 2.11
N PHE A 10 -16.41 10.73 3.12
CA PHE A 10 -16.19 11.97 3.88
C PHE A 10 -15.46 12.99 3.02
N CYS A 11 -14.39 12.56 2.36
CA CYS A 11 -13.55 13.42 1.53
C CYS A 11 -14.32 13.97 0.34
N GLY A 12 -15.21 13.17 -0.26
CA GLY A 12 -16.11 13.64 -1.32
C GLY A 12 -17.08 14.74 -0.85
N LYS A 13 -17.58 14.66 0.39
CA LYS A 13 -18.41 15.73 0.97
C LYS A 13 -17.60 17.01 1.24
N LEU A 14 -16.36 16.88 1.72
CA LEU A 14 -15.47 18.02 1.93
C LEU A 14 -15.12 18.73 0.62
N ASP A 15 -14.85 17.97 -0.45
CA ASP A 15 -14.61 18.54 -1.78
C ASP A 15 -15.82 19.36 -2.28
N ALA A 16 -17.04 18.91 -1.99
CA ALA A 16 -18.27 19.64 -2.33
C ALA A 16 -18.47 20.92 -1.50
N VAL A 17 -18.17 20.89 -0.19
CA VAL A 17 -18.32 22.05 0.71
C VAL A 17 -17.27 23.13 0.40
N TYR A 18 -16.03 22.73 0.17
CA TYR A 18 -14.91 23.65 -0.07
C TYR A 18 -14.66 23.93 -1.56
N ASN A 19 -15.55 23.47 -2.45
CA ASN A 19 -15.45 23.62 -3.89
C ASN A 19 -14.05 23.27 -4.46
N THR A 20 -13.41 22.25 -3.88
CA THR A 20 -12.00 21.90 -4.17
C THR A 20 -11.88 20.89 -5.31
N GLY A 21 -12.98 20.68 -6.04
CA GLY A 21 -13.15 19.71 -7.11
C GLY A 21 -13.06 18.27 -6.60
N SER A 22 -11.83 17.79 -6.44
CA SER A 22 -11.52 16.42 -5.98
C SER A 22 -10.21 16.34 -5.20
N SER A 23 -9.76 17.45 -4.62
CA SER A 23 -8.45 17.54 -4.00
C SER A 23 -8.37 16.73 -2.70
N PHE A 24 -9.41 16.73 -1.87
CA PHE A 24 -9.49 15.89 -0.68
C PHE A 24 -9.65 14.41 -1.05
N THR A 25 -10.42 14.10 -2.08
CA THR A 25 -10.57 12.72 -2.58
C THR A 25 -9.25 12.19 -3.15
N ARG A 26 -8.48 13.00 -3.87
CA ARG A 26 -7.14 12.61 -4.37
C ARG A 26 -6.15 12.43 -3.23
N LEU A 27 -6.16 13.32 -2.23
CA LEU A 27 -5.33 13.18 -1.04
C LEU A 27 -5.69 11.90 -0.27
N TRP A 28 -6.98 11.60 -0.18
CA TRP A 28 -7.47 10.37 0.43
C TRP A 28 -7.01 9.12 -0.32
N ILE A 29 -7.10 9.09 -1.66
CA ILE A 29 -6.60 7.96 -2.46
C ILE A 29 -5.08 7.80 -2.27
N SER A 30 -4.33 8.90 -2.23
CA SER A 30 -2.89 8.89 -1.96
C SER A 30 -2.57 8.31 -0.57
N LEU A 31 -3.30 8.73 0.47
CA LEU A 31 -3.11 8.23 1.82
C LEU A 31 -3.58 6.78 1.99
N ALA A 32 -4.72 6.41 1.41
CA ALA A 32 -5.25 5.05 1.41
C ALA A 32 -4.35 4.09 0.63
N SER A 33 -3.71 4.54 -0.46
CA SER A 33 -2.71 3.73 -1.19
C SER A 33 -1.44 3.47 -0.38
N ARG A 34 -1.24 4.16 0.75
CA ARG A 34 -0.17 3.89 1.71
C ARG A 34 -0.59 2.86 2.76
N GLU A 35 -1.87 2.53 2.87
CA GLU A 35 -2.35 1.53 3.82
C GLU A 35 -1.79 0.15 3.46
N GLY A 36 -1.03 -0.44 4.38
CA GLY A 36 -0.41 -1.77 4.20
C GLY A 36 1.04 -1.74 3.70
N ALA A 37 1.61 -0.56 3.43
CA ALA A 37 3.04 -0.41 3.18
C ALA A 37 3.71 0.40 4.31
N PRO A 38 4.94 0.05 4.74
CA PRO A 38 5.72 0.91 5.61
C PRO A 38 5.90 2.31 5.00
N ASP A 39 5.98 3.36 5.83
CA ASP A 39 6.11 4.75 5.34
C ASP A 39 7.30 4.97 4.41
N TRP A 40 8.43 4.30 4.69
CA TRP A 40 9.62 4.38 3.82
C TRP A 40 9.38 3.75 2.43
N PHE A 41 8.43 2.83 2.31
CA PHE A 41 8.10 2.12 1.07
C PHE A 41 7.06 2.88 0.23
N ALA A 42 6.30 3.80 0.82
CA ALA A 42 5.26 4.56 0.13
C ALA A 42 5.78 5.31 -1.11
N GLY A 43 6.99 5.89 -1.03
CA GLY A 43 7.62 6.57 -2.17
C GLY A 43 7.97 5.61 -3.32
N ILE A 44 8.34 4.37 -3.00
CA ILE A 44 8.65 3.34 -4.01
C ILE A 44 7.40 2.97 -4.78
N ILE A 45 6.25 2.78 -4.10
CA ILE A 45 4.96 2.47 -4.78
C ILE A 45 4.54 3.60 -5.73
N ALA A 46 4.79 4.86 -5.35
CA ALA A 46 4.48 5.99 -6.21
C ALA A 46 5.35 6.00 -7.48
N LEU A 47 6.65 5.71 -7.36
CA LEU A 47 7.57 5.61 -8.48
C LEU A 47 7.28 4.38 -9.35
N GLU A 48 6.96 3.24 -8.74
CA GLU A 48 6.57 2.00 -9.41
C GLU A 48 5.38 2.22 -10.35
N ARG A 49 4.38 3.01 -9.96
CA ARG A 49 3.19 3.34 -10.78
C ARG A 49 3.49 4.16 -12.04
N VAL A 50 4.60 4.88 -12.08
CA VAL A 50 4.99 5.73 -13.22
C VAL A 50 6.22 5.19 -13.96
N ALA A 51 6.80 4.10 -13.47
CA ALA A 51 7.98 3.48 -14.07
C ALA A 51 7.59 2.76 -15.36
N THR A 52 8.39 2.95 -16.41
CA THR A 52 8.25 2.19 -17.67
C THR A 52 8.96 0.83 -17.60
N GLU A 53 9.91 0.69 -16.69
CA GLU A 53 10.66 -0.55 -16.45
C GLU A 53 11.03 -0.64 -14.97
N LEU A 54 10.89 -1.83 -14.39
CA LEU A 54 11.32 -2.13 -13.02
C LEU A 54 12.38 -3.24 -13.06
N ARG A 55 13.55 -2.97 -12.48
CA ARG A 55 14.61 -3.97 -12.28
C ARG A 55 14.85 -4.12 -10.79
N GLU A 56 14.55 -5.30 -10.28
CA GLU A 56 14.75 -5.67 -8.88
C GLU A 56 15.62 -6.92 -8.82
N TYR A 57 16.57 -6.94 -7.87
CA TYR A 57 17.39 -8.10 -7.57
C TYR A 57 17.27 -8.44 -6.09
N GLN A 58 16.98 -9.71 -5.80
CA GLN A 58 16.86 -10.25 -4.45
C GLN A 58 17.77 -11.46 -4.33
N THR A 59 18.67 -11.47 -3.34
CA THR A 59 19.68 -12.52 -3.17
C THR A 59 19.10 -13.85 -2.72
N VAL A 60 18.04 -13.81 -1.90
CA VAL A 60 17.51 -14.99 -1.18
C VAL A 60 16.01 -15.17 -1.39
N LEU A 61 15.28 -14.08 -1.64
CA LEU A 61 13.84 -14.07 -1.73
C LEU A 61 13.38 -13.93 -3.18
N ILE A 62 12.18 -14.42 -3.46
CA ILE A 62 11.49 -14.09 -4.71
C ILE A 62 11.11 -12.59 -4.67
N PRO A 63 11.34 -11.82 -5.75
CA PRO A 63 10.93 -10.41 -5.83
C PRO A 63 9.49 -10.18 -5.44
N GLY A 64 9.21 -9.08 -4.74
CA GLY A 64 7.93 -8.85 -4.07
C GLY A 64 6.73 -8.90 -5.01
N LEU A 65 6.91 -8.48 -6.27
CA LEU A 65 5.92 -8.49 -7.35
C LEU A 65 5.64 -9.88 -7.96
N LEU A 66 6.44 -10.88 -7.61
CA LEU A 66 6.28 -12.26 -8.10
C LEU A 66 5.84 -13.22 -6.99
N GLN A 67 5.62 -12.72 -5.77
CA GLN A 67 5.22 -13.53 -4.62
C GLN A 67 3.73 -13.86 -4.68
N THR A 68 3.36 -15.10 -4.34
CA THR A 68 1.97 -15.46 -4.05
C THR A 68 1.58 -14.94 -2.66
N GLU A 69 0.27 -14.91 -2.37
CA GLU A 69 -0.23 -14.48 -1.05
C GLU A 69 0.38 -15.31 0.09
N ASP A 70 0.40 -16.63 -0.05
CA ASP A 70 0.96 -17.53 0.97
C ASP A 70 2.46 -17.30 1.17
N TYR A 71 3.22 -17.09 0.08
CA TYR A 71 4.65 -16.80 0.17
C TYR A 71 4.90 -15.46 0.87
N ALA A 72 4.17 -14.42 0.48
CA ALA A 72 4.27 -13.10 1.08
C ALA A 72 3.95 -13.15 2.59
N ARG A 73 2.93 -13.93 2.98
CA ARG A 73 2.56 -14.14 4.39
C ARG A 73 3.71 -14.74 5.21
N VAL A 74 4.35 -15.79 4.68
CA VAL A 74 5.49 -16.43 5.36
C VAL A 74 6.67 -15.46 5.48
N VAL A 75 7.06 -14.79 4.40
CA VAL A 75 8.18 -13.83 4.42
C VAL A 75 7.93 -12.70 5.41
N MET A 76 6.71 -12.17 5.46
CA MET A 76 6.35 -11.10 6.39
C MET A 76 6.33 -11.57 7.83
N ARG A 77 5.88 -12.81 8.09
CA ARG A 77 5.88 -13.40 9.42
C ARG A 77 7.30 -13.55 9.95
N GLU A 78 8.21 -14.08 9.14
CA GLU A 78 9.62 -14.23 9.50
C GLU A 78 10.30 -12.88 9.72
N GLY A 79 10.01 -11.89 8.88
CA GLY A 79 10.55 -10.53 9.03
C GLY A 79 9.94 -9.72 10.18
N ARG A 80 8.81 -10.17 10.76
CA ARG A 80 8.07 -9.45 11.82
C ARG A 80 7.53 -10.42 12.89
N PRO A 81 8.41 -11.00 13.73
CA PRO A 81 8.01 -12.05 14.68
C PRO A 81 6.97 -11.58 15.71
N ILE A 82 6.99 -10.30 16.07
CA ILE A 82 6.11 -9.68 17.06
C ILE A 82 4.76 -9.21 16.50
N ALA A 83 4.60 -9.18 15.17
CA ALA A 83 3.37 -8.68 14.55
C ALA A 83 2.22 -9.67 14.77
N GLY A 84 1.00 -9.14 14.93
CA GLY A 84 -0.21 -9.96 15.02
C GLY A 84 -0.58 -10.59 13.67
N LYS A 85 -1.37 -11.66 13.69
CA LYS A 85 -1.83 -12.34 12.47
C LYS A 85 -2.52 -11.37 11.49
N ASP A 86 -3.47 -10.58 12.00
CA ASP A 86 -4.22 -9.62 11.18
C ASP A 86 -3.34 -8.50 10.59
N GLU A 87 -2.20 -8.19 11.20
CA GLU A 87 -1.23 -7.27 10.61
C GLU A 87 -0.50 -7.94 9.45
N ILE A 88 -0.03 -9.18 9.64
CA ILE A 88 0.64 -9.95 8.60
C ILE A 88 -0.27 -10.16 7.38
N ASP A 89 -1.53 -10.55 7.61
CA ASP A 89 -2.49 -10.78 6.53
C ASP A 89 -2.76 -9.49 5.75
N ARG A 90 -2.96 -8.35 6.43
CA ARG A 90 -3.12 -7.04 5.77
C ARG A 90 -1.90 -6.63 4.94
N LEU A 91 -0.69 -6.86 5.44
CA LEU A 91 0.53 -6.55 4.70
C LEU A 91 0.64 -7.47 3.47
N ALA A 92 0.33 -8.76 3.60
CA ALA A 92 0.41 -9.74 2.51
C ALA A 92 -0.60 -9.43 1.41
N GLU A 93 -1.85 -9.12 1.78
CA GLU A 93 -2.85 -8.63 0.84
C GLU A 93 -2.40 -7.36 0.12
N ALA A 94 -1.84 -6.40 0.86
CA ALA A 94 -1.33 -5.16 0.26
C ALA A 94 -0.17 -5.43 -0.71
N ARG A 95 0.66 -6.45 -0.47
CA ARG A 95 1.70 -6.89 -1.43
C ARG A 95 1.09 -7.40 -2.72
N VAL A 96 0.16 -8.34 -2.62
CA VAL A 96 -0.43 -9.03 -3.78
C VAL A 96 -1.30 -8.09 -4.60
N LYS A 97 -2.00 -7.14 -3.96
CA LYS A 97 -2.76 -6.08 -4.65
C LYS A 97 -1.90 -5.22 -5.58
N ARG A 98 -0.57 -5.14 -5.37
CA ARG A 98 0.31 -4.41 -6.29
C ARG A 98 0.50 -5.13 -7.63
N HIS A 99 0.30 -6.45 -7.70
CA HIS A 99 0.40 -7.22 -8.94
C HIS A 99 -0.65 -6.82 -9.98
N GLU A 100 -1.75 -6.23 -9.53
CA GLU A 100 -2.86 -5.82 -10.41
C GLU A 100 -2.60 -4.45 -11.08
N VAL A 101 -1.56 -3.74 -10.69
CA VAL A 101 -1.18 -2.45 -11.29
C VAL A 101 -0.50 -2.73 -12.64
N LYS A 102 -1.30 -2.65 -13.72
CA LYS A 102 -0.87 -2.63 -15.12
C LYS A 102 -0.67 -1.20 -15.61
#